data_AF-A0AAV9H8C8-F1
#
_entry.id   AF-A0AAV9H8C8-F1
#
_cell.length_a   1.000
_cell.length_b   1.000
_cell.length_c   1.000
_cell.angle_alpha   90.00
_cell.angle_beta   90.00
_cell.angle_gamma   90.00
#
_symmetry.space_group_name_H-M   'P 1'
#
loop_
_entity.id
_entity.type
_entity.pdbx_description
1 polymer ?
#
loop_
_entity_poly.entity_id
_entity_poly.type
_entity_poly.pdbx_seq_one_letter_code
_entity_poly.pdbx_strand_id
1 'polypeptide(L)'
;MAIILMGVTGSGKSTFISLLTDQKVEVGHGLESHTTEAASYTFNDSGREIILVDTPGFDDTNRPDAEILQEMAHFLVALYNSDVRLAGIVYLHRITDPRFSGTAGKNLEILQRLCGPPNFDSVVLVMNMWDSIDVETAMQRELELRHTFWTNMLKGNSTMTPHTGTRESALQIVRGLVDNAKPRLILSIQHELAEEGKTLDSTAAGQYVQKEMLEAKAKHQQDVAYLKSSMDDAIRERDVNLLRALREERDAAEAKIRATVLETQQMNKTLDQLVAQARDRRATAKGPPRRRISNPPFRMRNPTPLSPYTTTPASPLRFPPT
;
A
#
# COMPACT_ATOMS: atom_id res chain seq x y z
N MET A 1 -5.90 18.31 -3.44
CA MET A 1 -4.79 18.13 -2.47
C MET A 1 -4.70 16.66 -2.11
N ALA A 2 -3.53 16.14 -1.75
CA ALA A 2 -3.34 14.72 -1.40
C ALA A 2 -3.19 14.52 0.12
N ILE A 3 -3.70 13.40 0.63
CA ILE A 3 -3.47 12.89 1.99
C ILE A 3 -3.07 11.43 1.88
N ILE A 4 -2.01 11.04 2.57
CA ILE A 4 -1.53 9.65 2.60
C ILE A 4 -2.06 8.96 3.85
N LEU A 5 -2.61 7.75 3.70
CA LEU A 5 -3.06 6.91 4.81
C LEU A 5 -2.03 5.82 5.09
N MET A 6 -1.47 5.86 6.30
CA MET A 6 -0.50 4.88 6.80
C MET A 6 -1.07 4.07 7.98
N GLY A 7 -0.36 3.00 8.33
CA GLY A 7 -0.71 2.10 9.42
C GLY A 7 -0.62 0.64 9.00
N VAL A 8 -0.71 -0.24 9.98
CA VAL A 8 -0.65 -1.71 9.82
C VAL A 8 -1.84 -2.26 9.01
N THR A 9 -1.73 -3.51 8.59
CA THR A 9 -2.75 -4.24 7.83
C THR A 9 -3.96 -4.51 8.71
N GLY A 10 -5.14 -4.26 8.14
CA GLY A 10 -6.38 -4.23 8.90
C GLY A 10 -6.50 -3.07 9.90
N SER A 11 -5.68 -2.01 9.84
CA SER A 11 -5.87 -0.81 10.68
C SER A 11 -7.09 0.04 10.30
N GLY A 12 -7.80 -0.33 9.23
CA GLY A 12 -9.02 0.31 8.75
C GLY A 12 -8.81 1.44 7.73
N LYS A 13 -7.62 1.57 7.11
CA LYS A 13 -7.34 2.56 6.04
C LYS A 13 -8.40 2.58 4.94
N SER A 14 -8.67 1.42 4.33
CA SER A 14 -9.64 1.30 3.24
C SER A 14 -11.09 1.53 3.72
N THR A 15 -11.41 1.17 4.96
CA THR A 15 -12.69 1.52 5.60
C THR A 15 -12.84 3.03 5.75
N PHE A 16 -11.82 3.72 6.26
CA PHE A 16 -11.78 5.18 6.40
C PHE A 16 -11.99 5.88 5.05
N ILE A 17 -11.37 5.38 3.98
CA ILE A 17 -11.56 5.88 2.61
C ILE A 17 -13.01 5.67 2.15
N SER A 18 -13.59 4.49 2.39
CA SER A 18 -14.98 4.18 2.00
C SER A 18 -16.04 5.02 2.73
N LEU A 19 -15.73 5.59 3.90
CA LEU A 19 -16.61 6.54 4.57
C LEU A 19 -16.67 7.90 3.86
N LEU A 20 -15.62 8.28 3.14
CA LEU A 20 -15.47 9.60 2.52
C LEU A 20 -15.78 9.60 1.02
N THR A 21 -15.69 8.45 0.36
CA THR A 21 -15.76 8.30 -1.10
C THR A 21 -16.98 7.46 -1.51
N ASP A 22 -17.79 7.97 -2.44
CA ASP A 22 -18.96 7.25 -2.99
C ASP A 22 -18.58 6.21 -4.06
N GLN A 23 -17.28 6.07 -4.37
CA GLN A 23 -16.76 5.14 -5.36
C GLN A 23 -16.68 3.72 -4.80
N LYS A 24 -17.26 2.74 -5.50
CA LYS A 24 -17.06 1.30 -5.25
C LYS A 24 -15.65 0.82 -5.63
N VAL A 25 -14.59 1.46 -5.13
CA VAL A 25 -13.19 1.09 -5.41
C VAL A 25 -12.94 0.89 -6.93
N GLU A 26 -13.59 1.72 -7.76
CA GLU A 26 -13.45 1.68 -9.22
C GLU A 26 -12.61 2.88 -9.67
N VAL A 27 -11.34 2.54 -9.94
CA VAL A 27 -10.35 3.20 -10.79
C VAL A 27 -10.92 4.38 -11.60
N GLY A 28 -10.76 5.59 -11.07
CA GLY A 28 -11.37 6.81 -11.60
C GLY A 28 -10.36 7.92 -11.91
N HIS A 29 -9.69 7.82 -13.05
CA HIS A 29 -9.09 8.93 -13.80
C HIS A 29 -7.98 9.76 -13.09
N GLY A 30 -7.10 9.08 -12.36
CA GLY A 30 -5.78 9.59 -11.98
C GLY A 30 -4.83 8.42 -11.72
N LEU A 31 -3.66 8.40 -12.38
CA LEU A 31 -2.61 7.35 -12.23
C LEU A 31 -3.16 5.92 -12.03
N GLU A 32 -3.99 5.48 -12.98
CA GLU A 32 -4.90 4.33 -12.82
C GLU A 32 -4.22 2.98 -12.59
N SER A 33 -4.90 2.16 -11.79
CA SER A 33 -4.36 1.00 -11.07
C SER A 33 -4.84 -0.34 -11.62
N HIS A 34 -4.07 -1.40 -11.33
CA HIS A 34 -4.62 -2.73 -11.06
C HIS A 34 -3.64 -3.55 -10.18
N THR A 35 -4.03 -3.77 -8.92
CA THR A 35 -3.40 -4.69 -7.93
C THR A 35 -1.93 -4.42 -7.53
N THR A 36 -1.61 -4.69 -6.25
CA THR A 36 -0.26 -4.55 -5.65
C THR A 36 0.41 -3.16 -5.66
N GLU A 37 -0.34 -2.07 -5.87
CA GLU A 37 0.19 -0.69 -5.79
C GLU A 37 -0.76 0.27 -5.05
N ALA A 38 -0.21 1.34 -4.48
CA ALA A 38 -0.90 2.36 -3.70
C ALA A 38 -2.06 2.99 -4.50
N ALA A 39 -3.26 2.92 -3.92
CA ALA A 39 -4.49 3.31 -4.60
C ALA A 39 -4.91 4.73 -4.21
N SER A 40 -5.13 5.60 -5.20
CA SER A 40 -5.64 6.96 -4.99
C SER A 40 -7.15 7.03 -5.23
N TYR A 41 -7.88 7.63 -4.29
CA TYR A 41 -9.33 7.82 -4.31
C TYR A 41 -9.65 9.30 -4.16
N THR A 42 -10.59 9.81 -4.96
CA THR A 42 -10.89 11.25 -4.99
C THR A 42 -12.29 11.53 -4.51
N PHE A 43 -12.46 12.56 -3.68
CA PHE A 43 -13.76 13.12 -3.33
C PHE A 43 -13.71 14.65 -3.26
N ASN A 44 -14.88 15.28 -3.29
CA ASN A 44 -15.00 16.73 -3.14
C ASN A 44 -15.53 17.06 -1.73
N ASP A 45 -14.87 17.98 -1.03
CA ASP A 45 -15.41 18.61 0.17
C ASP A 45 -15.46 20.13 -0.01
N SER A 46 -16.68 20.68 0.01
CA SER A 46 -16.90 22.13 0.00
C SER A 46 -16.22 22.84 -1.18
N GLY A 47 -16.20 22.21 -2.37
CA GLY A 47 -15.55 22.71 -3.58
C GLY A 47 -14.06 22.35 -3.70
N ARG A 48 -13.44 21.77 -2.66
CA ARG A 48 -12.03 21.34 -2.67
C ARG A 48 -11.93 19.86 -3.06
N GLU A 49 -11.13 19.57 -4.08
CA GLU A 49 -10.82 18.20 -4.48
C GLU A 49 -9.74 17.61 -3.55
N ILE A 50 -10.04 16.47 -2.94
CA ILE A 50 -9.17 15.77 -1.97
C ILE A 50 -8.92 14.35 -2.50
N ILE A 51 -7.64 13.99 -2.57
CA ILE A 51 -7.13 12.70 -2.99
C ILE A 51 -6.64 11.97 -1.74
N LEU A 52 -7.25 10.84 -1.41
CA LEU A 52 -6.84 9.93 -0.35
C LEU A 52 -5.99 8.82 -0.98
N VAL A 53 -4.85 8.49 -0.36
CA VAL A 53 -3.89 7.53 -0.90
C VAL A 53 -3.76 6.38 0.10
N ASP A 54 -4.32 5.22 -0.25
CA ASP A 54 -4.16 4.00 0.54
C ASP A 54 -2.77 3.41 0.24
N THR A 55 -1.89 3.38 1.25
CA THR A 55 -0.59 2.71 1.12
C THR A 55 -0.63 1.33 1.76
N PRO A 56 0.02 0.31 1.17
CA PRO A 56 0.21 -0.99 1.81
C PRO A 56 0.82 -0.84 3.21
N GLY A 57 0.42 -1.71 4.15
CA GLY A 57 1.04 -1.72 5.48
C GLY A 57 2.40 -2.42 5.44
N PHE A 58 3.41 -1.88 6.13
CA PHE A 58 4.74 -2.47 6.40
C PHE A 58 4.69 -3.75 7.26
N ASP A 59 3.69 -4.59 7.01
CA ASP A 59 3.34 -5.80 7.75
C ASP A 59 2.58 -6.81 6.90
N ASP A 60 2.41 -6.55 5.60
CA ASP A 60 1.94 -7.54 4.65
C ASP A 60 2.94 -8.69 4.59
N THR A 61 2.56 -9.85 5.14
CA THR A 61 3.40 -11.06 5.18
C THR A 61 3.81 -11.57 3.79
N ASN A 62 3.19 -11.05 2.73
CA ASN A 62 3.45 -11.43 1.34
C ASN A 62 4.36 -10.44 0.60
N ARG A 63 4.71 -9.28 1.19
CA ARG A 63 5.48 -8.22 0.53
C ARG A 63 6.63 -7.71 1.42
N PRO A 64 7.86 -7.59 0.90
CA PRO A 64 8.99 -7.08 1.69
C PRO A 64 8.86 -5.57 1.93
N ASP A 65 9.31 -5.11 3.10
CA ASP A 65 9.27 -3.69 3.48
C ASP A 65 10.00 -2.77 2.48
N ALA A 66 11.05 -3.28 1.83
CA ALA A 66 11.78 -2.58 0.77
C ALA A 66 10.89 -2.22 -0.42
N GLU A 67 9.96 -3.12 -0.81
CA GLU A 67 9.03 -2.90 -1.92
C GLU A 67 7.99 -1.84 -1.54
N ILE A 68 7.45 -1.92 -0.33
CA ILE A 68 6.47 -0.97 0.22
C ILE A 68 7.10 0.43 0.35
N LEU A 69 8.33 0.51 0.85
CA LEU A 69 9.08 1.76 0.93
C LEU A 69 9.36 2.35 -0.46
N GLN A 70 9.72 1.51 -1.44
CA GLN A 70 9.92 1.96 -2.82
C GLN A 70 8.63 2.49 -3.44
N GLU A 71 7.50 1.83 -3.20
CA GLU A 71 6.19 2.24 -3.68
C GLU A 71 5.75 3.60 -3.09
N MET A 72 5.95 3.79 -1.78
CA MET A 72 5.75 5.08 -1.13
C MET A 72 6.67 6.16 -1.67
N ALA A 73 7.95 5.84 -1.92
CA ALA A 73 8.90 6.76 -2.53
C ALA A 73 8.48 7.15 -3.96
N HIS A 74 8.05 6.20 -4.79
CA HIS A 74 7.47 6.50 -6.11
C HIS A 74 6.31 7.50 -6.02
N PHE A 75 5.36 7.24 -5.10
CA PHE A 75 4.20 8.09 -4.96
C PHE A 75 4.56 9.51 -4.48
N LEU A 76 5.42 9.62 -3.46
CA LEU A 76 5.89 10.90 -2.94
C LEU A 76 6.69 11.70 -3.98
N VAL A 77 7.51 11.02 -4.79
CA VAL A 77 8.27 11.64 -5.89
C VAL A 77 7.36 12.07 -7.04
N ALA A 78 6.31 11.30 -7.35
CA ALA A 78 5.29 11.70 -8.32
C ALA A 78 4.51 12.94 -7.86
N LEU A 79 4.16 13.03 -6.56
CA LEU A 79 3.55 14.23 -5.98
C LEU A 79 4.49 15.44 -6.05
N TYR A 80 5.77 15.29 -5.67
CA TYR A 80 6.76 16.38 -5.67
C TYR A 80 6.90 17.06 -7.05
N ASN A 81 6.77 16.27 -8.12
CA ASN A 81 6.84 16.71 -9.51
C ASN A 81 5.48 17.10 -10.12
N SER A 82 4.46 17.34 -9.30
CA SER A 82 3.11 17.68 -9.73
C SER A 82 2.57 18.93 -9.03
N ASP A 83 1.51 19.52 -9.58
CA ASP A 83 0.80 20.62 -8.93
C ASP A 83 -0.06 20.17 -7.73
N VAL A 84 -0.12 18.86 -7.45
CA VAL A 84 -0.90 18.30 -6.34
C VAL A 84 -0.14 18.47 -5.03
N ARG A 85 -0.57 19.44 -4.22
CA ARG A 85 -0.03 19.66 -2.87
C ARG A 85 -0.41 18.52 -1.92
N LEU A 86 0.58 17.97 -1.22
CA LEU A 86 0.39 17.10 -0.06
C LEU A 86 -0.08 17.95 1.14
N ALA A 87 -1.22 17.59 1.74
CA ALA A 87 -1.75 18.23 2.94
C ALA A 87 -1.14 17.64 4.22
N GLY A 88 -0.90 16.33 4.24
CA GLY A 88 -0.32 15.61 5.38
C GLY A 88 -0.52 14.10 5.30
N ILE A 89 -0.28 13.43 6.42
CA ILE A 89 -0.42 11.98 6.58
C ILE A 89 -1.40 11.67 7.73
N VAL A 90 -2.27 10.68 7.51
CA VAL A 90 -3.12 10.08 8.55
C VAL A 90 -2.53 8.71 8.90
N TYR A 91 -2.11 8.52 10.15
CA TYR A 91 -1.62 7.24 10.66
C TYR A 91 -2.73 6.55 11.46
N LEU A 92 -3.28 5.45 10.95
CA LEU A 92 -4.34 4.70 11.62
C LEU A 92 -3.77 3.55 12.46
N HIS A 93 -4.11 3.55 13.74
CA HIS A 93 -3.83 2.47 14.68
C HIS A 93 -5.14 1.98 15.30
N ARG A 94 -5.32 0.66 15.46
CA ARG A 94 -6.52 0.10 16.11
C ARG A 94 -6.38 0.21 17.62
N ILE A 95 -7.29 0.92 18.29
CA ILE A 95 -7.31 0.93 19.77
C ILE A 95 -7.71 -0.45 20.35
N THR A 96 -8.34 -1.31 19.54
CA THR A 96 -8.74 -2.68 19.92
C THR A 96 -7.55 -3.60 20.22
N ASP A 97 -6.35 -3.31 19.69
CA ASP A 97 -5.19 -4.17 19.86
C ASP A 97 -4.71 -4.12 21.33
N PRO A 98 -4.62 -5.26 22.04
CA PRO A 98 -4.30 -5.28 23.48
C PRO A 98 -2.83 -5.02 23.79
N ARG A 99 -1.99 -4.86 22.76
CA ARG A 99 -0.55 -4.59 22.84
C ARG A 99 -0.13 -3.82 21.61
N PHE A 100 0.74 -2.83 21.79
CA PHE A 100 1.43 -2.21 20.67
C PHE A 100 2.45 -3.20 20.09
N SER A 101 2.18 -3.74 18.90
CA SER A 101 3.02 -4.77 18.29
C SER A 101 4.35 -4.20 17.77
N GLY A 102 5.40 -5.03 17.74
CA GLY A 102 6.68 -4.64 17.12
C GLY A 102 6.51 -4.17 15.67
N THR A 103 5.56 -4.77 14.97
CA THR A 103 5.05 -4.37 13.66
C THR A 103 4.50 -2.94 13.61
N ALA A 104 3.65 -2.54 14.57
CA ALA A 104 3.15 -1.18 14.69
C ALA A 104 4.29 -0.19 15.05
N GLY A 105 5.25 -0.63 15.86
CA GLY A 105 6.51 0.08 16.11
C GLY A 105 7.27 0.37 14.83
N LYS A 106 7.57 -0.67 14.03
CA LYS A 106 8.26 -0.55 12.74
C LYS A 106 7.55 0.41 11.78
N ASN A 107 6.22 0.31 11.65
CA ASN A 107 5.41 1.18 10.79
C ASN A 107 5.49 2.66 11.22
N LEU A 108 5.42 2.94 12.53
CA LEU A 108 5.59 4.27 13.13
C LEU A 108 7.03 4.80 13.00
N GLU A 109 8.02 3.92 13.09
CA GLU A 109 9.45 4.23 13.01
C GLU A 109 9.88 4.57 11.56
N ILE A 110 9.23 3.96 10.58
CA ILE A 110 9.31 4.34 9.16
C ILE A 110 8.58 5.67 8.91
N LEU A 111 7.34 5.85 9.40
CA LEU A 111 6.60 7.12 9.31
C LEU A 111 7.43 8.32 9.80
N GLN A 112 8.05 8.19 10.99
CA GLN A 112 8.91 9.24 11.55
C GLN A 112 10.07 9.63 10.61
N ARG A 113 10.69 8.65 9.95
CA ARG A 113 11.80 8.88 9.00
C ARG A 113 11.34 9.44 7.66
N LEU A 114 10.20 8.98 7.14
CA LEU A 114 9.62 9.52 5.92
C LEU A 114 9.31 11.01 6.09
N CYS A 115 8.62 11.38 7.16
CA CYS A 115 8.26 12.77 7.46
C CYS A 115 9.47 13.64 7.77
N GLY A 116 10.33 13.17 8.68
CA GLY A 116 11.32 14.00 9.38
C GLY A 116 10.68 14.87 10.48
N PRO A 117 11.39 15.15 11.59
CA PRO A 117 10.87 15.94 12.71
C PRO A 117 10.24 17.30 12.36
N PRO A 118 10.72 18.09 11.38
CA PRO A 118 10.12 19.38 11.00
C PRO A 118 8.70 19.28 10.40
N ASN A 119 8.22 18.07 10.10
CA ASN A 119 6.94 17.81 9.45
C ASN A 119 5.96 16.97 10.30
N PHE A 120 6.29 16.72 11.57
CA PHE A 120 5.41 15.97 12.49
C PHE A 120 4.07 16.69 12.71
N ASP A 121 4.05 18.02 12.67
CA ASP A 121 2.85 18.88 12.66
C ASP A 121 1.86 18.58 11.51
N SER A 122 2.34 17.94 10.44
CA SER A 122 1.58 17.58 9.25
C SER A 122 1.08 16.13 9.30
N VAL A 123 1.06 15.53 10.50
CA VAL A 123 0.63 14.14 10.74
C VAL A 123 -0.48 14.11 11.79
N VAL A 124 -1.54 13.35 11.49
CA VAL A 124 -2.60 13.02 12.44
C VAL A 124 -2.50 11.55 12.82
N LEU A 125 -2.32 11.29 14.11
CA LEU A 125 -2.32 9.97 14.72
C LEU A 125 -3.75 9.62 15.15
N VAL A 126 -4.34 8.65 14.45
CA VAL A 126 -5.75 8.27 14.59
C VAL A 126 -5.89 6.97 15.37
N MET A 127 -6.61 7.04 16.48
CA MET A 127 -7.04 5.88 17.26
C MET A 127 -8.35 5.37 16.66
N ASN A 128 -8.25 4.44 15.73
CA ASN A 128 -9.37 3.86 15.00
C ASN A 128 -10.03 2.71 15.78
N MET A 129 -11.28 2.39 15.40
CA MET A 129 -12.15 1.42 16.09
C MET A 129 -12.45 1.84 17.53
N TRP A 130 -12.55 3.15 17.77
CA TRP A 130 -12.70 3.72 19.11
C TRP A 130 -13.96 3.19 19.83
N ASP A 131 -15.08 3.14 19.12
CA ASP A 131 -16.38 2.69 19.66
C ASP A 131 -16.50 1.14 19.71
N SER A 132 -15.42 0.40 19.44
CA SER A 132 -15.40 -1.08 19.42
C SER A 132 -14.91 -1.72 20.72
N ILE A 133 -14.55 -0.92 21.73
CA ILE A 133 -14.14 -1.36 23.07
C ILE A 133 -14.80 -0.49 24.14
N ASP A 134 -14.71 -0.92 25.40
CA ASP A 134 -15.17 -0.11 26.52
C ASP A 134 -14.30 1.15 26.72
N VAL A 135 -14.92 2.19 27.28
CA VAL A 135 -14.31 3.52 27.43
C VAL A 135 -13.10 3.50 28.38
N GLU A 136 -13.12 2.65 29.42
CA GLU A 136 -12.02 2.57 30.39
C GLU A 136 -10.76 1.99 29.72
N THR A 137 -10.90 0.88 28.99
CA THR A 137 -9.83 0.29 28.19
C THR A 137 -9.34 1.26 27.11
N ALA A 138 -10.24 1.98 26.43
CA ALA A 138 -9.87 2.97 25.42
C ALA A 138 -9.02 4.10 26.01
N MET A 139 -9.42 4.66 27.15
CA MET A 139 -8.69 5.72 27.84
C MET A 139 -7.32 5.25 28.37
N GLN A 140 -7.22 4.04 28.91
CA GLN A 140 -5.93 3.46 29.33
C GLN A 140 -4.96 3.30 28.15
N ARG A 141 -5.45 2.80 27.00
CA ARG A 141 -4.63 2.62 25.79
C ARG A 141 -4.28 3.94 25.12
N GLU A 142 -5.17 4.93 25.12
CA GLU A 142 -4.84 6.29 24.69
C GLU A 142 -3.67 6.85 25.52
N LEU A 143 -3.71 6.68 26.85
CA LEU A 143 -2.65 7.16 27.74
C LEU A 143 -1.32 6.47 27.44
N GLU A 144 -1.33 5.15 27.21
CA GLU A 144 -0.13 4.39 26.83
C GLU A 144 0.42 4.83 25.47
N LEU A 145 -0.43 4.99 24.46
CA LEU A 145 -0.04 5.54 23.15
C LEU A 145 0.57 6.93 23.28
N ARG A 146 -0.09 7.84 24.02
CA ARG A 146 0.34 9.23 24.22
C ARG A 146 1.70 9.35 24.92
N HIS A 147 1.95 8.54 25.96
CA HIS A 147 3.11 8.69 26.84
C HIS A 147 4.28 7.74 26.54
N THR A 148 4.02 6.61 25.87
CA THR A 148 5.06 5.64 25.51
C THR A 148 5.41 5.69 24.02
N PHE A 149 4.43 5.48 23.14
CA PHE A 149 4.70 5.18 21.73
C PHE A 149 4.72 6.41 20.81
N TRP A 150 3.79 7.34 21.00
CA TRP A 150 3.61 8.51 20.14
C TRP A 150 4.30 9.79 20.66
N THR A 151 4.92 9.72 21.84
CA THR A 151 5.57 10.83 22.55
C THR A 151 6.47 11.70 21.68
N ASN A 152 7.23 11.12 20.75
CA ASN A 152 8.13 11.87 19.85
C ASN A 152 7.33 12.70 18.83
N MET A 153 6.36 12.08 18.17
CA MET A 153 5.46 12.72 17.19
C MET A 153 4.64 13.84 17.84
N LEU A 154 4.09 13.59 19.03
CA LEU A 154 3.31 14.59 19.78
C LEU A 154 4.17 15.78 20.25
N LYS A 155 5.44 15.56 20.62
CA LYS A 155 6.40 16.65 20.89
C LYS A 155 6.74 17.46 19.63
N GLY A 156 6.64 16.86 18.45
CA GLY A 156 6.72 17.54 17.15
C GLY A 156 5.40 18.15 16.66
N ASN A 157 4.40 18.30 17.54
CA ASN A 157 3.06 18.84 17.25
C ASN A 157 2.17 17.99 16.33
N SER A 158 2.42 16.68 16.17
CA SER A 158 1.43 15.79 15.57
C SER A 158 0.12 15.83 16.36
N THR A 159 -1.01 15.87 15.65
CA THR A 159 -2.33 15.83 16.28
C THR A 159 -2.70 14.39 16.63
N MET A 160 -3.33 14.16 17.77
CA MET A 160 -3.87 12.86 18.17
C MET A 160 -5.39 12.94 18.27
N THR A 161 -6.11 11.97 17.72
CA THR A 161 -7.59 12.02 17.69
C THR A 161 -8.24 10.64 17.61
N PRO A 162 -9.36 10.39 18.32
CA PRO A 162 -10.14 9.17 18.15
C PRO A 162 -10.97 9.20 16.87
N HIS A 163 -11.13 8.05 16.23
CA HIS A 163 -12.06 7.87 15.10
C HIS A 163 -13.13 6.83 15.44
N THR A 164 -14.37 7.31 15.43
CA THR A 164 -15.62 6.58 15.75
C THR A 164 -16.14 5.72 14.60
N GLY A 165 -15.38 5.56 13.51
CA GLY A 165 -15.81 4.80 12.32
C GLY A 165 -16.95 5.47 11.54
N THR A 166 -17.27 6.75 11.80
CA THR A 166 -18.33 7.50 11.11
C THR A 166 -17.75 8.41 10.03
N ARG A 167 -18.54 8.69 8.98
CA ARG A 167 -18.17 9.67 7.94
C ARG A 167 -17.86 11.05 8.51
N GLU A 168 -18.53 11.44 9.59
CA GLU A 168 -18.33 12.75 10.20
C GLU A 168 -16.97 12.87 10.90
N SER A 169 -16.56 11.88 11.70
CA SER A 169 -15.23 11.92 12.32
C SER A 169 -14.10 11.74 11.29
N ALA A 170 -14.29 10.92 10.25
CA ALA A 170 -13.34 10.84 9.13
C ALA A 170 -13.18 12.19 8.40
N LEU A 171 -14.29 12.91 8.18
CA LEU A 171 -14.29 14.20 7.49
C LEU A 171 -13.69 15.31 8.36
N GLN A 172 -13.90 15.29 9.68
CA GLN A 172 -13.25 16.20 10.62
C GLN A 172 -11.71 16.03 10.61
N ILE A 173 -11.23 14.78 10.61
CA ILE A 173 -9.79 14.46 10.51
C ILE A 173 -9.19 15.01 9.21
N VAL A 174 -9.86 14.77 8.08
CA VAL A 174 -9.37 15.24 6.76
C VAL A 174 -9.42 16.76 6.64
N ARG A 175 -10.50 17.42 7.09
CA ARG A 175 -10.59 18.88 7.12
C ARG A 175 -9.50 19.49 7.99
N GLY A 176 -9.25 18.91 9.16
CA GLY A 176 -8.16 19.34 10.06
C GLY A 176 -6.79 19.36 9.37
N LEU A 177 -6.47 18.37 8.52
CA LEU A 177 -5.25 18.38 7.71
C LEU A 177 -5.30 19.41 6.57
N VAL A 178 -6.41 19.49 5.84
CA VAL A 178 -6.53 20.39 4.67
C VAL A 178 -6.53 21.86 5.06
N ASP A 179 -7.19 22.22 6.16
CA ASP A 179 -7.32 23.60 6.65
C ASP A 179 -6.00 24.12 7.26
N ASN A 180 -5.18 23.24 7.84
CA ASN A 180 -3.86 23.57 8.40
C ASN A 180 -2.69 23.26 7.44
N ALA A 181 -2.96 22.87 6.20
CA ALA A 181 -1.93 22.42 5.27
C ALA A 181 -0.91 23.52 4.92
N LYS A 182 0.38 23.19 5.02
CA LYS A 182 1.48 24.08 4.63
C LYS A 182 1.39 24.42 3.13
N PRO A 183 1.79 25.64 2.70
CA PRO A 183 1.77 26.03 1.28
C PRO A 183 2.57 25.08 0.37
N ARG A 184 3.67 24.53 0.89
CA ARG A 184 4.48 23.45 0.29
C ARG A 184 5.00 22.57 1.44
N LEU A 185 4.49 21.35 1.53
CA LEU A 185 4.99 20.31 2.43
C LEU A 185 5.99 19.44 1.65
N ILE A 186 7.24 19.36 2.12
CA ILE A 186 8.28 18.48 1.60
C ILE A 186 8.70 17.57 2.74
N LEU A 187 8.47 16.27 2.60
CA LEU A 187 8.87 15.27 3.57
C LEU A 187 10.38 15.00 3.49
N SER A 188 10.99 14.53 4.58
CA SER A 188 12.45 14.23 4.63
C SER A 188 12.90 13.35 3.47
N ILE A 189 12.18 12.26 3.17
CA ILE A 189 12.52 11.38 2.04
C ILE A 189 12.50 12.10 0.67
N GLN A 190 11.63 13.11 0.49
CA GLN A 190 11.59 13.88 -0.76
C GLN A 190 12.80 14.82 -0.87
N HIS A 191 13.19 15.49 0.22
CA HIS A 191 14.41 16.30 0.28
C HIS A 191 15.66 15.44 0.06
N GLU A 192 15.76 14.29 0.73
CA GLU A 192 16.88 13.36 0.58
C GLU A 192 17.04 12.85 -0.86
N LEU A 193 15.94 12.45 -1.52
CA LEU A 193 15.98 11.95 -2.90
C LEU A 193 16.19 13.06 -3.94
N ALA A 194 15.53 14.22 -3.77
CA ALA A 194 15.46 15.25 -4.83
C ALA A 194 16.45 16.40 -4.67
N GLU A 195 16.85 16.75 -3.44
CA GLU A 195 17.68 17.92 -3.14
C GLU A 195 19.08 17.49 -2.69
N GLU A 196 19.21 16.40 -1.93
CA GLU A 196 20.52 15.80 -1.58
C GLU A 196 21.01 14.76 -2.60
N GLY A 197 20.15 14.29 -3.52
CA GLY A 197 20.50 13.32 -4.56
C GLY A 197 20.81 11.90 -4.04
N LYS A 198 20.35 11.55 -2.84
CA LYS A 198 20.52 10.20 -2.26
C LYS A 198 19.79 9.14 -3.10
N THR A 199 20.31 7.92 -3.06
CA THR A 199 19.56 6.72 -3.44
C THR A 199 18.58 6.34 -2.35
N LEU A 200 17.51 5.59 -2.68
CA LEU A 200 16.48 5.21 -1.70
C LEU A 200 17.06 4.49 -0.47
N ASP A 201 17.99 3.56 -0.64
CA ASP A 201 18.70 2.90 0.45
C ASP A 201 19.56 3.83 1.31
N SER A 202 20.02 4.97 0.75
CA SER A 202 20.78 6.00 1.46
C SER A 202 19.90 7.01 2.22
N THR A 203 18.58 7.00 2.04
CA THR A 203 17.63 7.82 2.82
C THR A 203 17.51 7.34 4.26
N ALA A 204 17.07 8.20 5.19
CA ALA A 204 16.87 7.79 6.58
C ALA A 204 15.93 6.58 6.71
N ALA A 205 14.82 6.56 5.96
CA ALA A 205 13.87 5.45 5.92
C ALA A 205 14.47 4.19 5.27
N GLY A 206 15.22 4.35 4.18
CA GLY A 206 15.91 3.26 3.49
C GLY A 206 16.96 2.57 4.35
N GLN A 207 17.79 3.33 5.07
CA GLN A 207 18.79 2.78 5.99
C GLN A 207 18.17 1.95 7.11
N TYR A 208 16.99 2.35 7.62
CA TYR A 208 16.27 1.60 8.64
C TYR A 208 15.79 0.25 8.12
N VAL A 209 15.12 0.22 6.96
CA VAL A 209 14.67 -1.03 6.32
C VAL A 209 15.88 -1.89 5.88
N GLN A 210 16.95 -1.28 5.37
CA GLN A 210 18.18 -1.97 4.97
C GLN A 210 18.86 -2.64 6.16
N LYS A 211 18.88 -1.99 7.33
CA LYS A 211 19.45 -2.56 8.56
C LYS A 211 18.75 -3.87 8.94
N GLU A 212 17.41 -3.87 9.00
CA GLU A 212 16.65 -5.08 9.35
C GLU A 212 16.88 -6.20 8.33
N MET A 213 16.92 -5.88 7.03
CA MET A 213 17.26 -6.84 5.98
C MET A 213 18.68 -7.43 6.13
N LEU A 214 19.67 -6.61 6.46
CA LEU A 214 21.05 -7.06 6.67
C LEU A 214 21.19 -7.94 7.91
N GLU A 215 20.49 -7.60 9.01
CA GLU A 215 20.44 -8.42 10.23
C GLU A 215 19.75 -9.77 9.98
N ALA A 216 18.61 -9.78 9.26
CA ALA A 216 17.93 -11.01 8.86
C ALA A 216 18.79 -11.90 7.94
N LYS A 217 19.48 -11.31 6.97
CA LYS A 217 20.43 -12.00 6.09
C LYS A 217 21.60 -12.60 6.88
N ALA A 218 22.18 -11.86 7.82
CA ALA A 218 23.28 -12.33 8.65
C ALA A 218 22.86 -13.55 9.50
N LYS A 219 21.65 -13.52 10.07
CA LYS A 219 21.06 -14.67 10.77
C LYS A 219 20.94 -15.88 9.85
N HIS A 220 20.34 -15.74 8.66
CA HIS A 220 20.21 -16.84 7.72
C HIS A 220 21.55 -17.38 7.21
N GLN A 221 22.59 -16.55 7.12
CA GLN A 221 23.95 -17.02 6.83
C GLN A 221 24.53 -17.88 7.96
N GLN A 222 24.24 -17.56 9.22
CA GLN A 222 24.58 -18.42 10.37
C GLN A 222 23.77 -19.72 10.37
N ASP A 223 22.45 -19.65 10.12
CA ASP A 223 21.58 -20.82 9.98
C ASP A 223 22.13 -21.80 8.92
N VAL A 224 22.48 -21.30 7.73
CA VAL A 224 23.07 -22.10 6.63
C VAL A 224 24.43 -22.70 7.00
N ALA A 225 25.26 -22.00 7.77
CA ALA A 225 26.54 -22.52 8.22
C ALA A 225 26.36 -23.65 9.25
N TYR A 226 25.43 -23.49 10.20
CA TYR A 226 25.06 -24.52 11.17
C TYR A 226 24.49 -25.77 10.48
N LEU A 227 23.50 -25.60 9.61
CA LEU A 227 22.86 -26.70 8.88
C LEU A 227 23.87 -27.49 8.04
N LYS A 228 24.87 -26.83 7.43
CA LYS A 228 25.97 -27.51 6.72
C LYS A 228 26.79 -28.41 7.64
N SER A 229 27.13 -27.95 8.85
CA SER A 229 27.80 -28.80 9.84
C SER A 229 26.95 -30.00 10.25
N SER A 230 25.67 -29.80 10.54
CA SER A 230 24.75 -30.90 10.90
C SER A 230 24.51 -31.89 9.75
N MET A 231 24.57 -31.44 8.49
CA MET A 231 24.53 -32.31 7.33
C MET A 231 25.75 -33.23 7.24
N ASP A 232 26.95 -32.74 7.59
CA ASP A 232 28.17 -33.56 7.62
C ASP A 232 28.09 -34.65 8.70
N ASP A 233 27.49 -34.36 9.87
CA ASP A 233 27.19 -35.36 10.91
C ASP A 233 26.19 -36.42 10.40
N ALA A 234 25.07 -36.01 9.82
CA ALA A 234 24.08 -36.95 9.26
C ALA A 234 24.67 -37.84 8.15
N ILE A 235 25.62 -37.34 7.36
CA ILE A 235 26.37 -38.13 6.36
C ILE A 235 27.28 -39.17 7.05
N ARG A 236 27.99 -38.80 8.12
CA ARG A 236 28.83 -39.73 8.91
C ARG A 236 28.00 -40.86 9.52
N GLU A 237 26.85 -40.52 10.10
CA GLU A 237 25.94 -41.47 10.75
C GLU A 237 25.06 -42.27 9.77
N ARG A 238 25.06 -41.87 8.48
CA ARG A 238 24.24 -42.44 7.41
C ARG A 238 22.73 -42.25 7.61
N ASP A 239 22.30 -41.24 8.35
CA ASP A 239 20.88 -40.89 8.46
C ASP A 239 20.41 -40.12 7.22
N VAL A 240 19.87 -40.89 6.27
CA VAL A 240 19.30 -40.38 5.02
C VAL A 240 18.05 -39.52 5.24
N ASN A 241 17.28 -39.77 6.31
CA ASN A 241 16.06 -39.01 6.59
C ASN A 241 16.38 -37.63 7.16
N LEU A 242 17.29 -37.57 8.15
CA LEU A 242 17.79 -36.32 8.71
C LEU A 242 18.50 -35.49 7.64
N LEU A 243 19.36 -36.11 6.82
CA LEU A 243 20.06 -35.43 5.73
C LEU A 243 19.11 -34.80 4.70
N ARG A 244 17.96 -35.43 4.41
CA ARG A 244 16.93 -34.83 3.54
C ARG A 244 16.30 -33.60 4.19
N ALA A 245 15.86 -33.71 5.45
CA ALA A 245 15.22 -32.59 6.16
C ALA A 245 16.16 -31.37 6.27
N LEU A 246 17.43 -31.60 6.65
CA LEU A 246 18.43 -30.54 6.72
C LEU A 246 18.72 -29.88 5.37
N ARG A 247 18.67 -30.64 4.25
CA ARG A 247 18.81 -30.07 2.90
C ARG A 247 17.66 -29.15 2.54
N GLU A 248 16.42 -29.57 2.82
CA GLU A 248 15.21 -28.77 2.55
C GLU A 248 15.25 -27.45 3.35
N GLU A 249 15.61 -27.50 4.63
CA GLU A 249 15.77 -26.31 5.47
C GLU A 249 16.91 -25.39 5.00
N ARG A 250 18.06 -25.96 4.62
CA ARG A 250 19.20 -25.22 4.07
C ARG A 250 18.87 -24.57 2.74
N ASP A 251 18.17 -25.25 1.85
CA ASP A 251 17.75 -24.72 0.54
C ASP A 251 16.76 -23.56 0.72
N ALA A 252 15.85 -23.66 1.70
CA ALA A 252 14.93 -22.58 2.07
C ALA A 252 15.66 -21.37 2.68
N ALA A 253 16.64 -21.58 3.56
CA ALA A 253 17.46 -20.50 4.13
C ALA A 253 18.34 -19.81 3.05
N GLU A 254 18.97 -20.58 2.15
CA GLU A 254 19.70 -20.04 1.01
C GLU A 254 18.78 -19.28 0.03
N ALA A 255 17.51 -19.69 -0.13
CA ALA A 255 16.52 -18.95 -0.91
C ALA A 255 16.19 -17.58 -0.29
N LYS A 256 16.01 -17.50 1.03
CA LYS A 256 15.82 -16.23 1.75
C LYS A 256 17.00 -15.29 1.58
N ILE A 257 18.24 -15.79 1.73
CA ILE A 257 19.46 -14.98 1.49
C ILE A 257 19.49 -14.42 0.06
N ARG A 258 19.10 -15.21 -0.95
CA ARG A 258 19.02 -14.74 -2.34
C ARG A 258 17.95 -13.66 -2.52
N ALA A 259 16.77 -13.81 -1.93
CA ALA A 259 15.70 -12.81 -1.96
C ALA A 259 16.16 -11.47 -1.35
N THR A 260 16.71 -11.47 -0.14
CA THR A 260 17.19 -10.26 0.54
C THR A 260 18.31 -9.53 -0.22
N VAL A 261 19.16 -10.26 -0.97
CA VAL A 261 20.16 -9.64 -1.86
C VAL A 261 19.50 -8.90 -3.02
N LEU A 262 18.45 -9.47 -3.62
CA LEU A 262 17.69 -8.81 -4.69
C LEU A 262 16.93 -7.59 -4.16
N GLU A 263 16.29 -7.69 -3.00
CA GLU A 263 15.60 -6.57 -2.32
C GLU A 263 16.57 -5.41 -2.02
N THR A 264 17.76 -5.72 -1.50
CA THR A 264 18.81 -4.71 -1.24
C THR A 264 19.24 -4.01 -2.53
N GLN A 265 19.38 -4.75 -3.64
CA GLN A 265 19.69 -4.16 -4.95
C GLN A 265 18.55 -3.30 -5.50
N GLN A 266 17.29 -3.64 -5.21
CA GLN A 266 16.12 -2.85 -5.64
C GLN A 266 16.00 -1.51 -4.90
N MET A 267 16.57 -1.36 -3.69
CA MET A 267 16.60 -0.08 -2.98
C MET A 267 17.71 0.87 -3.45
N ASN A 268 18.71 0.40 -4.21
CA ASN A 268 19.72 1.27 -4.81
C ASN A 268 19.14 1.97 -6.06
N LYS A 269 18.24 2.94 -5.84
CA LYS A 269 17.56 3.70 -6.88
C LYS A 269 17.61 5.21 -6.63
N THR A 270 17.99 5.97 -7.65
CA THR A 270 17.96 7.45 -7.63
C THR A 270 16.56 8.00 -7.94
N LEU A 271 16.33 9.29 -7.69
CA LEU A 271 15.10 9.99 -8.06
C LEU A 271 14.70 9.73 -9.52
N ASP A 272 15.62 9.88 -10.48
CA ASP A 272 15.34 9.71 -11.90
C ASP A 272 14.89 8.28 -12.25
N GLN A 273 15.46 7.27 -11.59
CA GLN A 273 15.08 5.88 -11.77
C GLN A 273 13.69 5.59 -11.18
N LEU A 274 13.37 6.19 -10.03
CA LEU A 274 12.04 6.13 -9.40
C LEU A 274 10.99 6.84 -10.28
N VAL A 275 11.31 8.01 -10.86
CA VAL A 275 10.45 8.76 -11.80
C VAL A 275 10.24 7.98 -13.10
N ALA A 276 11.29 7.38 -13.67
CA ALA A 276 11.19 6.56 -14.88
C ALA A 276 10.25 5.36 -14.65
N GLN A 277 10.43 4.62 -13.55
CA GLN A 277 9.55 3.49 -13.19
C GLN A 277 8.09 3.93 -12.98
N ALA A 278 7.84 5.08 -12.35
CA ALA A 278 6.49 5.63 -12.21
C ALA A 278 5.85 6.04 -13.57
N ARG A 279 6.64 6.54 -14.52
CA ARG A 279 6.18 6.88 -15.87
C ARG A 279 5.85 5.63 -16.69
N ASP A 280 6.71 4.62 -16.65
CA ASP A 280 6.54 3.37 -17.41
C ASP A 280 5.33 2.59 -16.90
N ARG A 281 5.13 2.50 -15.58
CA ARG A 281 3.91 1.91 -14.97
C ARG A 281 2.63 2.61 -15.43
N ARG A 282 2.64 3.95 -15.48
CA ARG A 282 1.50 4.74 -16.02
C ARG A 282 1.26 4.49 -17.51
N ALA A 283 2.30 4.15 -18.27
CA ALA A 283 2.20 3.85 -19.70
C ALA A 283 1.68 2.43 -19.95
N THR A 284 2.06 1.43 -19.14
CA THR A 284 1.56 0.05 -19.26
C THR A 284 0.13 -0.11 -18.76
N ALA A 285 -0.28 0.62 -17.71
CA ALA A 285 -1.67 0.66 -17.25
C ALA A 285 -2.62 1.28 -18.31
N LYS A 286 -2.12 2.26 -19.07
CA LYS A 286 -2.80 2.78 -20.27
C LYS A 286 -2.62 1.83 -21.45
N GLY A 287 -3.46 0.79 -21.49
CA GLY A 287 -3.52 -0.17 -22.60
C GLY A 287 -3.60 0.51 -24.00
N PRO A 288 -3.20 -0.20 -25.07
CA PRO A 288 -2.93 0.39 -26.38
C PRO A 288 -4.12 1.20 -26.91
N PRO A 289 -3.86 2.34 -27.58
CA PRO A 289 -4.91 3.25 -28.02
C PRO A 289 -5.89 2.50 -28.93
N ARG A 290 -7.16 2.40 -28.48
CA ARG A 290 -8.23 1.77 -29.26
C ARG A 290 -8.30 2.42 -30.63
N ARG A 291 -7.94 1.68 -31.68
CA ARG A 291 -8.12 2.12 -33.06
C ARG A 291 -9.59 2.54 -33.23
N ARG A 292 -9.83 3.76 -33.69
CA ARG A 292 -11.16 4.19 -34.12
C ARG A 292 -11.64 3.22 -35.19
N ILE A 293 -12.61 2.37 -34.85
CA ILE A 293 -13.36 1.61 -35.85
C ILE A 293 -14.19 2.65 -36.60
N SER A 294 -13.75 2.99 -37.81
CA SER A 294 -14.57 3.77 -38.73
C SER A 294 -15.75 2.90 -39.17
N ASN A 295 -16.93 3.17 -38.62
CA ASN A 295 -18.15 2.53 -39.09
C ASN A 295 -18.30 2.76 -40.60
N PRO A 296 -18.46 1.72 -41.42
CA PRO A 296 -18.75 1.90 -42.84
C PRO A 296 -20.13 2.56 -43.02
N PRO A 297 -20.35 3.36 -44.07
CA PRO A 297 -21.58 4.11 -44.26
C PRO A 297 -22.79 3.18 -44.41
N PHE A 298 -23.87 3.53 -43.71
CA PHE A 298 -25.11 2.77 -43.63
C PHE A 298 -25.81 2.73 -45.00
N ARG A 299 -25.69 1.60 -45.72
CA ARG A 299 -26.25 1.45 -47.06
C ARG A 299 -27.69 0.93 -46.98
N MET A 300 -28.67 1.83 -47.06
CA MET A 300 -30.08 1.45 -47.17
C MET A 300 -30.28 0.48 -48.35
N ARG A 301 -30.88 -0.68 -48.09
CA ARG A 301 -31.40 -1.59 -49.12
C ARG A 301 -32.91 -1.38 -49.23
N ASN A 302 -33.38 -1.06 -50.43
CA ASN A 302 -34.81 -1.05 -50.73
C ASN A 302 -35.39 -2.48 -50.66
N PRO A 303 -36.65 -2.65 -50.23
CA PRO A 303 -37.31 -3.95 -50.21
C PRO A 303 -37.77 -4.38 -51.61
N THR A 304 -37.46 -5.61 -52.01
CA THR A 304 -38.08 -6.30 -53.15
C THR A 304 -39.38 -7.01 -52.73
N PRO A 305 -40.38 -7.14 -53.61
CA PRO A 305 -41.74 -7.56 -53.24
C PRO A 305 -41.91 -9.08 -53.09
N LEU A 306 -42.93 -9.46 -52.32
CA LEU A 306 -43.36 -10.84 -52.08
C LEU A 306 -44.05 -11.45 -53.31
N SER A 307 -43.92 -12.77 -53.49
CA SER A 307 -44.70 -13.60 -54.42
C SER A 307 -45.26 -14.83 -53.67
N PRO A 308 -46.44 -15.39 -54.02
CA PRO A 308 -47.25 -16.13 -53.04
C PRO A 308 -47.49 -17.64 -53.34
N TYR A 309 -47.98 -18.34 -52.31
CA TYR A 309 -48.64 -19.67 -52.28
C TYR A 309 -47.82 -20.96 -52.53
N THR A 310 -47.84 -21.88 -51.55
CA THR A 310 -48.38 -23.26 -51.76
C THR A 310 -48.68 -24.02 -50.44
N THR A 311 -49.55 -25.04 -50.55
CA THR A 311 -50.29 -25.77 -49.49
C THR A 311 -49.88 -27.26 -49.38
N THR A 312 -50.03 -28.01 -48.26
CA THR A 312 -50.60 -27.68 -46.93
C THR A 312 -49.95 -28.40 -45.71
N PRO A 313 -50.30 -29.64 -45.27
CA PRO A 313 -50.57 -29.79 -43.82
C PRO A 313 -49.91 -30.93 -43.02
N ALA A 314 -49.73 -30.63 -41.72
CA ALA A 314 -49.95 -31.42 -40.49
C ALA A 314 -49.72 -32.96 -40.41
N SER A 315 -48.99 -33.39 -39.36
CA SER A 315 -49.34 -34.54 -38.49
C SER A 315 -48.43 -34.60 -37.21
N PRO A 316 -48.80 -35.35 -36.13
CA PRO A 316 -48.68 -34.78 -34.77
C PRO A 316 -47.88 -35.58 -33.70
N LEU A 317 -47.69 -34.91 -32.55
CA LEU A 317 -47.68 -35.41 -31.15
C LEU A 317 -46.88 -36.67 -30.75
N ARG A 318 -45.99 -36.51 -29.75
CA ARG A 318 -45.76 -37.52 -28.69
C ARG A 318 -45.13 -36.92 -27.42
N PHE A 319 -45.81 -37.07 -26.29
CA PHE A 319 -45.23 -36.96 -24.93
C PHE A 319 -44.82 -38.37 -24.43
N PRO A 320 -43.82 -38.49 -23.55
CA PRO A 320 -43.68 -39.60 -22.61
C PRO A 320 -44.11 -39.21 -21.17
N PRO A 321 -44.46 -40.19 -20.30
CA PRO A 321 -45.15 -39.94 -19.03
C PRO A 321 -44.27 -39.97 -17.77
N THR A 322 -44.85 -39.40 -16.70
CA THR A 322 -44.57 -39.57 -15.24
C THR A 322 -43.12 -39.46 -14.77
#